data_AF-A0A7V0S2F8-F1
#
_entry.id   AF-A0A7V0S2F8-F1
#
_cell.length_a   1.000
_cell.length_b   1.000
_cell.length_c   1.000
_cell.angle_alpha   90.00
_cell.angle_beta   90.00
_cell.angle_gamma   90.00
#
_symmetry.space_group_name_H-M   'P 1'
#
loop_
_entity.id
_entity.type
_entity.pdbx_description
1 polymer ?
#
loop_
_entity_poly.entity_id
_entity_poly.type
_entity_poly.pdbx_seq_one_letter_code
_entity_poly.pdbx_strand_id
1 'polypeptide(L)'
;MRIFFIILLLTTICKVLVAQDWAELSMYYSNGVFVKASSELPDPNRTDTWINERYGVLNLVDGNYATAWVEGVEGIGVGEVVYISASEKSNTLNIHAGFGKTSDLYQKNSRVKKLALTYFIGVNPSGFVTEIATVFFAKPVSEQFFIELKDVDSLQTFALPLNSNQLLSLKDEVKRKYLAQFDEPIYQLAVILKLEIVEVYKGTKYNDTCISEIFFNDTFIADYRSQKFDTIADVYADENNESQLLFELTNGKTAIAISDPESVFQVVAISSCKRWAVVIKMPSGVGEGRVETEYMLLNTHLNRFMNGDIEKACNLSLAGQSFFFLEKDGEVFLEHANGLLRLK
;
A
#
# COMPACT_ATOMS: atom_id res chain seq x y z
N MET A 1 10.97 -12.33 -62.89
CA MET A 1 11.14 -11.32 -61.81
C MET A 1 9.89 -11.31 -60.92
N ARG A 2 9.74 -12.30 -60.04
CA ARG A 2 8.62 -12.44 -59.07
C ARG A 2 9.11 -13.24 -57.85
N ILE A 3 10.11 -12.69 -57.14
CA ILE A 3 10.54 -13.20 -55.84
C ILE A 3 11.01 -11.97 -55.04
N PHE A 4 10.09 -11.13 -54.58
CA PHE A 4 10.43 -10.05 -53.63
C PHE A 4 9.29 -9.60 -52.70
N PHE A 5 8.12 -10.27 -52.72
CA PHE A 5 6.97 -9.90 -51.89
C PHE A 5 6.65 -10.84 -50.72
N ILE A 6 7.40 -11.94 -50.54
CA ILE A 6 7.14 -12.94 -49.48
C ILE A 6 7.95 -12.64 -48.20
N ILE A 7 9.09 -11.95 -48.28
CA ILE A 7 9.95 -11.70 -47.11
C ILE A 7 9.43 -10.53 -46.26
N LEU A 8 8.82 -9.50 -46.86
CA LEU A 8 8.29 -8.35 -46.12
C LEU A 8 6.97 -8.65 -45.39
N LEU A 9 6.19 -9.61 -45.89
CA LEU A 9 4.94 -10.07 -45.27
C LEU A 9 5.23 -11.04 -44.09
N LEU A 10 6.29 -11.86 -44.19
CA LEU A 10 6.70 -12.74 -43.08
C LEU A 10 7.26 -11.96 -41.88
N THR A 11 7.98 -10.84 -42.09
CA THR A 11 8.50 -10.02 -40.98
C THR A 11 7.40 -9.22 -40.26
N THR A 12 6.37 -8.76 -40.99
CA THR A 12 5.21 -8.09 -40.39
C THR A 12 4.28 -9.08 -39.67
N ILE A 13 4.09 -10.29 -40.21
CA ILE A 13 3.30 -11.35 -39.53
C ILE A 13 4.02 -11.87 -38.26
N CYS A 14 5.36 -11.99 -38.27
CA CYS A 14 6.11 -12.37 -37.07
C CYS A 14 6.00 -11.34 -35.94
N LYS A 15 6.05 -10.03 -36.24
CA LYS A 15 5.88 -8.98 -35.20
C LYS A 15 4.48 -8.99 -34.59
N VAL A 16 3.44 -9.29 -35.39
CA VAL A 16 2.06 -9.37 -34.92
C VAL A 16 1.80 -10.61 -34.05
N LEU A 17 2.43 -11.76 -34.34
CA LEU A 17 2.33 -12.95 -33.47
C LEU A 17 3.16 -12.85 -32.18
N VAL A 18 4.33 -12.20 -32.21
CA VAL A 18 5.18 -12.02 -31.01
C VAL A 18 4.56 -11.03 -30.02
N ALA A 19 3.79 -10.05 -30.50
CA ALA A 19 3.01 -9.15 -29.66
C ALA A 19 1.88 -9.85 -28.88
N GLN A 20 1.52 -11.09 -29.23
CA GLN A 20 0.46 -11.86 -28.55
C GLN A 20 0.89 -12.44 -27.18
N ASP A 21 2.17 -12.29 -26.83
CA ASP A 21 2.83 -12.96 -25.71
C ASP A 21 3.07 -12.06 -24.49
N TRP A 22 2.77 -10.76 -24.62
CA TRP A 22 2.94 -9.74 -23.58
C TRP A 22 1.59 -9.08 -23.30
N ALA A 23 1.22 -9.00 -22.03
CA ALA A 23 0.07 -8.21 -21.60
C ALA A 23 0.49 -6.73 -21.52
N GLU A 24 -0.25 -5.85 -22.19
CA GLU A 24 -0.07 -4.41 -22.01
C GLU A 24 -0.88 -3.93 -20.80
N LEU A 25 -0.19 -3.36 -19.81
CA LEU A 25 -0.77 -2.89 -18.56
C LEU A 25 -0.51 -1.39 -18.41
N SER A 26 -1.52 -0.55 -18.61
CA SER A 26 -1.49 0.86 -18.21
C SER A 26 -1.84 0.97 -16.72
N MET A 27 -0.84 1.23 -15.88
CA MET A 27 -0.95 1.24 -14.42
C MET A 27 -0.72 2.65 -13.87
N TYR A 28 -1.59 3.06 -12.95
CA TYR A 28 -1.47 4.33 -12.24
C TYR A 28 -0.37 4.24 -11.20
N TYR A 29 0.45 5.29 -11.07
CA TYR A 29 1.43 5.38 -9.99
C TYR A 29 0.84 6.18 -8.83
N SER A 30 0.68 5.55 -7.67
CA SER A 30 0.23 6.22 -6.46
C SER A 30 0.88 5.58 -5.25
N ASN A 31 1.27 6.41 -4.28
CA ASN A 31 1.87 5.98 -3.02
C ASN A 31 2.94 4.90 -3.18
N GLY A 32 3.90 5.13 -4.09
CA GLY A 32 5.08 4.28 -4.27
C GLY A 32 4.86 2.98 -5.04
N VAL A 33 3.64 2.73 -5.55
CA VAL A 33 3.31 1.52 -6.30
C VAL A 33 2.55 1.86 -7.58
N PHE A 34 2.71 0.99 -8.58
CA PHE A 34 1.87 0.96 -9.76
C PHE A 34 0.66 0.08 -9.51
N VAL A 35 -0.53 0.51 -9.88
CA VAL A 35 -1.78 -0.24 -9.66
C VAL A 35 -2.76 -0.10 -10.83
N LYS A 36 -3.53 -1.16 -11.11
CA LYS A 36 -4.59 -1.20 -12.13
C LYS A 36 -5.66 -2.20 -11.73
N ALA A 37 -6.93 -1.90 -11.99
CA ALA A 37 -8.01 -2.88 -11.91
C ALA A 37 -8.55 -3.24 -13.31
N SER A 38 -9.24 -4.38 -13.42
CA SER A 38 -9.98 -4.78 -14.62
C SER A 38 -11.25 -3.94 -14.83
N SER A 39 -11.92 -3.56 -13.74
CA SER A 39 -13.08 -2.68 -13.73
C SER A 39 -13.15 -1.88 -12.44
N GLU A 40 -13.98 -0.85 -12.44
CA GLU A 40 -14.28 -0.01 -11.28
C GLU A 40 -15.75 0.39 -11.34
N LEU A 41 -16.46 0.31 -10.21
CA LEU A 41 -17.85 0.77 -10.11
C LEU A 41 -17.90 2.27 -10.44
N PRO A 42 -18.67 2.72 -11.44
CA PRO A 42 -18.72 4.14 -11.79
C PRO A 42 -19.20 5.01 -10.63
N ASP A 43 -18.60 6.19 -10.43
CA ASP A 43 -19.17 7.18 -9.52
C ASP A 43 -20.36 7.87 -10.21
N PRO A 44 -21.61 7.67 -9.75
CA PRO A 44 -22.78 8.28 -10.38
C PRO A 44 -22.76 9.81 -10.30
N ASN A 45 -21.94 10.38 -9.42
CA ASN A 45 -21.84 11.82 -9.22
C ASN A 45 -20.72 12.46 -10.05
N ARG A 46 -19.85 11.68 -10.69
CA ARG A 46 -18.69 12.17 -11.46
C ARG A 46 -18.40 11.23 -12.63
N THR A 47 -18.86 11.60 -13.82
CA THR A 47 -18.66 10.82 -15.05
C THR A 47 -17.51 11.32 -15.91
N ASP A 48 -16.99 12.52 -15.64
CA ASP A 48 -16.09 13.24 -16.55
C ASP A 48 -14.65 13.33 -15.99
N THR A 49 -14.25 12.38 -15.16
CA THR A 49 -12.90 12.34 -14.56
C THR A 49 -12.11 11.13 -15.06
N TRP A 50 -10.83 11.35 -15.35
CA TRP A 50 -9.89 10.30 -15.76
C TRP A 50 -9.60 9.28 -14.64
N ILE A 51 -9.92 9.63 -13.40
CA ILE A 51 -9.70 8.85 -12.19
C ILE A 51 -11.03 8.79 -11.42
N ASN A 52 -11.41 7.59 -11.00
CA ASN A 52 -12.56 7.35 -10.14
C ASN A 52 -12.14 7.47 -8.67
N GLU A 53 -12.34 8.64 -8.07
CA GLU A 53 -11.95 8.91 -6.68
C GLU A 53 -12.80 8.16 -5.65
N ARG A 54 -13.99 7.69 -6.03
CA ARG A 54 -14.95 7.13 -5.07
C ARG A 54 -14.82 5.63 -4.90
N TYR A 55 -14.61 4.93 -6.01
CA TYR A 55 -14.62 3.47 -6.07
C TYR A 55 -13.44 2.91 -6.88
N GLY A 56 -12.53 3.77 -7.34
CA GLY A 56 -11.45 3.38 -8.22
C GLY A 56 -10.30 2.66 -7.53
N VAL A 57 -9.40 2.13 -8.35
CA VAL A 57 -8.29 1.28 -7.91
C VAL A 57 -7.30 2.02 -7.00
N LEU A 58 -7.20 3.34 -7.10
CA LEU A 58 -6.29 4.12 -6.26
C LEU A 58 -6.64 4.05 -4.76
N ASN A 59 -7.90 3.73 -4.44
CA ASN A 59 -8.32 3.49 -3.06
C ASN A 59 -7.70 2.24 -2.45
N LEU A 60 -7.06 1.35 -3.23
CA LEU A 60 -6.34 0.17 -2.71
C LEU A 60 -4.97 0.49 -2.11
N VAL A 61 -4.50 1.72 -2.26
CA VAL A 61 -3.15 2.10 -1.84
C VAL A 61 -3.12 3.44 -1.12
N ASP A 62 -4.27 4.00 -0.75
CA ASP A 62 -4.43 5.38 -0.29
C ASP A 62 -4.13 5.59 1.21
N GLY A 63 -3.89 4.52 1.96
CA GLY A 63 -3.66 4.56 3.39
C GLY A 63 -4.94 4.65 4.22
N ASN A 64 -6.12 4.34 3.66
CA ASN A 64 -7.40 4.61 4.30
C ASN A 64 -8.38 3.43 4.22
N TYR A 65 -8.56 2.71 5.33
CA TYR A 65 -9.54 1.62 5.39
C TYR A 65 -11.00 2.05 5.20
N ALA A 66 -11.31 3.36 5.15
CA ALA A 66 -12.65 3.89 4.92
C ALA A 66 -13.00 4.13 3.45
N THR A 67 -12.04 4.01 2.54
CA THR A 67 -12.26 3.97 1.09
C THR A 67 -12.15 2.51 0.62
N ALA A 68 -12.51 2.27 -0.64
CA ALA A 68 -12.32 0.96 -1.25
C ALA A 68 -12.29 1.08 -2.77
N TRP A 69 -11.56 0.16 -3.39
CA TRP A 69 -11.88 -0.24 -4.74
C TRP A 69 -13.13 -1.11 -4.71
N VAL A 70 -14.05 -0.82 -5.63
CA VAL A 70 -15.25 -1.61 -5.87
C VAL A 70 -15.21 -2.01 -7.33
N GLU A 71 -15.27 -3.31 -7.59
CA GLU A 71 -15.38 -3.81 -8.96
C GLU A 71 -16.68 -3.31 -9.62
N GLY A 72 -16.66 -3.18 -10.95
CA GLY A 72 -17.73 -2.55 -11.72
C GLY A 72 -18.45 -3.46 -12.70
N VAL A 73 -18.30 -4.78 -12.60
CA VAL A 73 -19.01 -5.72 -13.47
C VAL A 73 -20.36 -6.08 -12.86
N GLU A 74 -21.32 -6.48 -13.71
CA GLU A 74 -22.59 -6.98 -13.18
C GLU A 74 -22.35 -8.29 -12.43
N GLY A 75 -22.75 -8.31 -11.14
CA GLY A 75 -22.67 -9.49 -10.32
C GLY A 75 -21.77 -9.29 -9.11
N ILE A 76 -21.00 -10.33 -8.79
CA ILE A 76 -20.21 -10.41 -7.56
C ILE A 76 -18.70 -10.25 -7.79
N GLY A 77 -18.29 -9.89 -9.01
CA GLY A 77 -16.89 -9.65 -9.34
C GLY A 77 -15.97 -10.87 -9.41
N VAL A 78 -16.49 -12.11 -9.47
CA VAL A 78 -15.63 -13.30 -9.69
C VAL A 78 -15.00 -13.20 -11.08
N GLY A 79 -13.67 -13.35 -11.14
CA GLY A 79 -12.86 -13.15 -12.34
C GLY A 79 -12.29 -11.73 -12.47
N GLU A 80 -12.73 -10.78 -11.66
CA GLU A 80 -12.15 -9.44 -11.63
C GLU A 80 -10.77 -9.43 -11.00
N VAL A 81 -9.93 -8.50 -11.45
CA VAL A 81 -8.49 -8.53 -11.26
C VAL A 81 -7.96 -7.18 -10.81
N VAL A 82 -7.05 -7.21 -9.84
CA VAL A 82 -6.14 -6.11 -9.52
C VAL A 82 -4.71 -6.50 -9.90
N TYR A 83 -4.01 -5.60 -10.58
CA TYR A 83 -2.57 -5.62 -10.76
C TYR A 83 -1.93 -4.60 -9.83
N ILE A 84 -0.96 -5.01 -9.02
CA ILE A 84 -0.21 -4.13 -8.13
C ILE A 84 1.28 -4.43 -8.17
N SER A 85 2.13 -3.42 -8.29
CA SER A 85 3.58 -3.62 -8.26
C SER A 85 4.07 -3.87 -6.83
N ALA A 86 5.03 -4.78 -6.68
CA ALA A 86 5.71 -5.06 -5.42
C ALA A 86 7.21 -4.82 -5.54
N SER A 87 7.87 -4.57 -4.41
CA SER A 87 9.33 -4.64 -4.34
C SER A 87 9.80 -6.10 -4.38
N GLU A 88 10.99 -6.35 -4.90
CA GLU A 88 11.63 -7.66 -4.81
C GLU A 88 11.91 -8.06 -3.36
N LYS A 89 11.94 -7.10 -2.43
CA LYS A 89 12.11 -7.31 -0.99
C LYS A 89 10.80 -7.54 -0.24
N SER A 90 9.66 -7.39 -0.92
CA SER A 90 8.35 -7.61 -0.29
C SER A 90 8.20 -9.09 0.03
N ASN A 91 7.98 -9.40 1.30
CA ASN A 91 7.82 -10.77 1.80
C ASN A 91 6.40 -11.05 2.29
N THR A 92 5.60 -10.01 2.53
CA THR A 92 4.20 -10.16 2.90
C THR A 92 3.29 -9.24 2.10
N LEU A 93 2.09 -9.73 1.85
CA LEU A 93 0.96 -8.98 1.29
C LEU A 93 -0.07 -8.80 2.41
N ASN A 94 -0.41 -7.54 2.69
CA ASN A 94 -1.42 -7.16 3.65
C ASN A 94 -2.67 -6.75 2.88
N ILE A 95 -3.83 -7.30 3.25
CA ILE A 95 -5.11 -7.03 2.58
C ILE A 95 -6.16 -6.70 3.63
N HIS A 96 -6.86 -5.59 3.44
CA HIS A 96 -8.12 -5.29 4.12
C HIS A 96 -9.27 -5.50 3.14
N ALA A 97 -9.89 -6.68 3.15
CA ALA A 97 -11.01 -6.98 2.26
C ALA A 97 -12.31 -6.28 2.72
N GLY A 98 -13.26 -6.11 1.80
CA GLY A 98 -14.54 -5.47 2.07
C GLY A 98 -14.49 -3.94 2.02
N PHE A 99 -15.64 -3.31 2.26
CA PHE A 99 -15.77 -1.85 2.36
C PHE A 99 -15.64 -1.42 3.83
N GLY A 100 -14.40 -1.15 4.26
CA GLY A 100 -14.04 -1.00 5.67
C GLY A 100 -14.58 0.24 6.38
N LYS A 101 -15.25 1.18 5.69
CA LYS A 101 -15.73 2.45 6.30
C LYS A 101 -16.52 2.28 7.59
N THR A 102 -17.40 1.29 7.66
CA THR A 102 -18.17 0.95 8.86
C THR A 102 -18.46 -0.54 8.86
N SER A 103 -18.69 -1.13 10.04
CA SER A 103 -19.11 -2.53 10.14
C SER A 103 -20.39 -2.83 9.35
N ASP A 104 -21.33 -1.88 9.27
CA ASP A 104 -22.54 -2.01 8.47
C ASP A 104 -22.24 -2.10 6.96
N LEU A 105 -21.35 -1.24 6.44
CA LEU A 105 -20.93 -1.29 5.03
C LEU A 105 -20.10 -2.53 4.72
N TYR A 106 -19.26 -2.98 5.65
CA TYR A 106 -18.52 -4.22 5.51
C TYR A 106 -19.46 -5.41 5.28
N GLN A 107 -20.54 -5.51 6.06
CA GLN A 107 -21.53 -6.60 5.94
C GLN A 107 -22.44 -6.47 4.72
N LYS A 108 -22.74 -5.24 4.29
CA LYS A 108 -23.63 -4.97 3.14
C LYS A 108 -23.01 -5.28 1.78
N ASN A 109 -21.71 -5.07 1.61
CA ASN A 109 -21.00 -5.29 0.34
C ASN A 109 -20.39 -6.69 0.28
N SER A 110 -20.12 -7.23 -0.91
CA SER A 110 -19.40 -8.50 -1.01
C SER A 110 -17.93 -8.31 -0.63
N ARG A 111 -17.34 -9.36 -0.05
CA ARG A 111 -15.96 -9.36 0.44
C ARG A 111 -15.21 -10.50 -0.20
N VAL A 112 -13.94 -10.29 -0.53
CA VAL A 112 -13.12 -11.35 -1.11
C VAL A 112 -12.92 -12.48 -0.11
N LYS A 113 -13.20 -13.71 -0.55
CA LYS A 113 -12.94 -14.94 0.21
C LYS A 113 -11.67 -15.64 -0.28
N LYS A 114 -11.43 -15.63 -1.59
CA LYS A 114 -10.28 -16.29 -2.21
C LYS A 114 -9.74 -15.48 -3.37
N LEU A 115 -8.43 -15.27 -3.40
CA LEU A 115 -7.70 -14.68 -4.51
C LEU A 115 -6.79 -15.73 -5.18
N ALA A 116 -6.69 -15.67 -6.49
CA ALA A 116 -5.58 -16.28 -7.24
C ALA A 116 -4.51 -15.21 -7.46
N LEU A 117 -3.31 -15.46 -6.95
CA LEU A 117 -2.12 -14.63 -7.11
C LEU A 117 -1.24 -15.21 -8.21
N THR A 118 -0.91 -14.41 -9.21
CA THR A 118 0.09 -14.75 -10.24
C THR A 118 1.15 -13.64 -10.31
N TYR A 119 2.43 -14.02 -10.35
CA TYR A 119 3.50 -13.06 -10.55
C TYR A 119 3.68 -12.75 -12.03
N PHE A 120 3.85 -11.48 -12.31
CA PHE A 120 4.26 -10.94 -13.60
C PHE A 120 5.55 -10.16 -13.43
N ILE A 121 6.38 -10.14 -14.48
CA ILE A 121 7.42 -9.12 -14.61
C ILE A 121 6.98 -8.17 -15.72
N GLY A 122 6.83 -6.90 -15.37
CA GLY A 122 6.54 -5.81 -16.28
C GLY A 122 7.82 -5.12 -16.73
N VAL A 123 7.96 -4.90 -18.03
CA VAL A 123 8.96 -4.03 -18.64
C VAL A 123 8.26 -2.74 -19.01
N ASN A 124 8.75 -1.60 -18.53
CA ASN A 124 8.35 -0.30 -19.04
C ASN A 124 9.45 0.22 -19.96
N PRO A 125 9.20 0.26 -21.28
CA PRO A 125 10.15 0.85 -22.21
C PRO A 125 10.18 2.37 -22.11
N SER A 126 11.29 2.99 -22.48
CA SER A 126 11.46 4.44 -22.50
C SER A 126 10.40 5.11 -23.38
N GLY A 127 9.66 6.07 -22.81
CA GLY A 127 8.60 6.81 -23.49
C GLY A 127 7.21 6.16 -23.45
N PHE A 128 7.06 4.99 -22.83
CA PHE A 128 5.77 4.29 -22.71
C PHE A 128 5.00 4.74 -21.46
N VAL A 129 4.50 5.96 -21.54
CA VAL A 129 3.63 6.59 -20.54
C VAL A 129 2.44 7.24 -21.24
N THR A 130 1.30 7.27 -20.58
CA THR A 130 0.15 8.10 -20.96
C THR A 130 0.15 9.37 -20.13
N GLU A 131 -0.87 10.21 -20.27
CA GLU A 131 -1.05 11.40 -19.44
C GLU A 131 -1.16 11.06 -17.93
N ILE A 132 -1.67 9.86 -17.59
CA ILE A 132 -2.04 9.50 -16.21
C ILE A 132 -1.50 8.13 -15.76
N ALA A 133 -0.87 7.35 -16.64
CA ALA A 133 -0.46 5.99 -16.32
C ALA A 133 0.88 5.61 -16.98
N THR A 134 1.60 4.67 -16.37
CA THR A 134 2.78 4.04 -16.95
C THR A 134 2.38 2.75 -17.66
N VAL A 135 2.87 2.54 -18.89
CA VAL A 135 2.55 1.34 -19.66
C VAL A 135 3.65 0.29 -19.49
N PHE A 136 3.27 -0.90 -19.04
CA PHE A 136 4.16 -2.05 -18.93
C PHE A 136 3.78 -3.12 -19.94
N PHE A 137 4.78 -3.71 -20.60
CA PHE A 137 4.64 -5.01 -21.24
C PHE A 137 4.99 -6.08 -20.21
N ALA A 138 4.01 -6.88 -19.81
CA ALA A 138 4.12 -7.83 -18.72
C ALA A 138 4.00 -9.28 -19.19
N LYS A 139 4.83 -10.16 -18.64
CA LYS A 139 4.68 -11.62 -18.80
C LYS A 139 4.37 -12.28 -17.46
N PRO A 140 3.45 -13.27 -17.41
CA PRO A 140 3.34 -14.13 -16.25
C PRO A 140 4.61 -14.95 -16.08
N VAL A 141 5.09 -15.08 -14.85
CA VAL A 141 6.34 -15.77 -14.49
C VAL A 141 6.16 -16.81 -13.39
N SER A 142 4.92 -17.06 -12.96
CA SER A 142 4.59 -18.11 -12.00
C SER A 142 3.30 -18.81 -12.38
N GLU A 143 3.07 -19.97 -11.75
CA GLU A 143 1.74 -20.53 -11.61
C GLU A 143 0.86 -19.69 -10.67
N GLN A 144 -0.40 -20.10 -10.53
CA GLN A 144 -1.33 -19.48 -9.60
C GLN A 144 -1.10 -20.00 -8.17
N PHE A 145 -0.92 -19.08 -7.24
CA PHE A 145 -1.00 -19.32 -5.81
C PHE A 145 -2.38 -18.89 -5.31
N PHE A 146 -2.90 -19.52 -4.26
CA PHE A 146 -4.20 -19.13 -3.71
C PHE A 146 -4.05 -18.52 -2.32
N ILE A 147 -4.73 -17.39 -2.12
CA ILE A 147 -4.83 -16.71 -0.84
C ILE A 147 -6.28 -16.85 -0.37
N GLU A 148 -6.50 -17.42 0.81
CA GLU A 148 -7.81 -17.54 1.42
C GLU A 148 -7.93 -16.55 2.57
N LEU A 149 -8.95 -15.69 2.51
CA LEU A 149 -9.24 -14.67 3.49
C LEU A 149 -10.39 -15.14 4.40
N LYS A 150 -10.25 -14.85 5.69
CA LYS A 150 -11.31 -15.00 6.68
C LYS A 150 -12.31 -13.84 6.54
N ASP A 151 -13.57 -14.09 6.87
CA ASP A 151 -14.63 -13.06 6.89
C ASP A 151 -14.53 -12.22 8.18
N VAL A 152 -13.51 -11.37 8.25
CA VAL A 152 -13.23 -10.48 9.39
C VAL A 152 -12.93 -9.06 8.90
N ASP A 153 -13.51 -8.06 9.57
CA ASP A 153 -13.27 -6.62 9.34
C ASP A 153 -11.95 -6.20 10.00
N SER A 154 -10.86 -6.77 9.49
CA SER A 154 -9.52 -6.51 9.97
C SER A 154 -8.50 -6.83 8.88
N LEU A 155 -7.33 -6.20 8.97
CA LEU A 155 -6.18 -6.51 8.14
C LEU A 155 -5.79 -8.00 8.25
N GLN A 156 -5.51 -8.62 7.11
CA GLN A 156 -4.97 -9.97 7.04
C GLN A 156 -3.65 -9.97 6.27
N THR A 157 -2.65 -10.66 6.83
CA THR A 157 -1.29 -10.70 6.31
C THR A 157 -0.98 -12.09 5.76
N PHE A 158 -0.43 -12.13 4.55
CA PHE A 158 -0.10 -13.34 3.83
C PHE A 158 1.37 -13.32 3.42
N ALA A 159 2.08 -14.44 3.59
CA ALA A 159 3.44 -14.57 3.07
C ALA A 159 3.41 -14.63 1.54
N LEU A 160 4.31 -13.90 0.89
CA LEU A 160 4.47 -13.94 -0.56
C LEU A 160 5.26 -15.21 -0.96
N PRO A 161 4.78 -16.01 -1.93
CA PRO A 161 5.40 -17.29 -2.26
C PRO A 161 6.80 -17.24 -2.85
N LEU A 162 7.14 -16.16 -3.58
CA LEU A 162 8.45 -16.00 -4.20
C LEU A 162 9.34 -15.06 -3.38
N ASN A 163 10.58 -15.48 -3.16
CA ASN A 163 11.59 -14.67 -2.47
C ASN A 163 12.38 -13.77 -3.44
N SER A 164 13.16 -12.85 -2.88
CA SER A 164 13.94 -11.87 -3.64
C SER A 164 14.88 -12.47 -4.69
N ASN A 165 15.57 -13.58 -4.38
CA ASN A 165 16.51 -14.20 -5.32
C ASN A 165 15.80 -14.81 -6.54
N GLN A 166 14.63 -15.41 -6.32
CA GLN A 166 13.78 -15.92 -7.40
C GLN A 166 13.28 -14.76 -8.27
N LEU A 167 12.79 -13.68 -7.65
CA LEU A 167 12.29 -12.51 -8.37
C LEU A 167 13.38 -11.84 -9.21
N LEU A 168 14.59 -11.67 -8.68
CA LEU A 168 15.72 -11.13 -9.42
C LEU A 168 16.08 -11.99 -10.65
N SER A 169 16.10 -13.31 -10.49
CA SER A 169 16.37 -14.25 -11.58
C SER A 169 15.31 -14.17 -12.69
N LEU A 170 14.03 -14.09 -12.31
CA LEU A 170 12.91 -13.92 -13.25
C LEU A 170 12.97 -12.58 -13.98
N LYS A 171 13.36 -11.49 -13.28
CA LYS A 171 13.58 -10.18 -13.89
C LYS A 171 14.65 -10.24 -14.98
N ASP A 172 15.77 -10.90 -14.72
CA ASP A 172 16.86 -11.05 -15.70
C ASP A 172 16.43 -11.91 -16.91
N GLU A 173 15.63 -12.94 -16.69
CA GLU A 173 15.06 -13.74 -17.79
C GLU A 173 14.13 -12.91 -18.67
N VAL A 174 13.16 -12.21 -18.08
CA VAL A 174 12.19 -11.39 -18.81
C VAL A 174 12.87 -10.22 -19.52
N LYS A 175 13.87 -9.59 -18.89
CA LYS A 175 14.72 -8.58 -19.51
C LYS A 175 15.39 -9.09 -20.79
N ARG A 176 16.00 -10.28 -20.75
CA ARG A 176 16.63 -10.88 -21.94
C ARG A 176 15.62 -11.19 -23.03
N LYS A 177 14.44 -11.72 -22.68
CA LYS A 177 13.35 -12.00 -23.63
C LYS A 177 12.87 -10.72 -24.32
N TYR A 178 12.69 -9.65 -23.54
CA TYR A 178 12.29 -8.35 -24.06
C TYR A 178 13.33 -7.81 -25.06
N LEU A 179 14.61 -7.77 -24.69
CA LEU A 179 15.69 -7.25 -25.55
C LEU A 179 15.94 -8.10 -26.81
N ALA A 180 15.45 -9.33 -26.86
CA ALA A 180 15.49 -10.17 -28.05
C ALA A 180 14.33 -9.89 -29.03
N GLN A 181 13.29 -9.18 -28.60
CA GLN A 181 12.06 -8.94 -29.36
C GLN A 181 11.82 -7.46 -29.68
N PHE A 182 12.33 -6.56 -28.85
CA PHE A 182 12.10 -5.12 -28.89
C PHE A 182 13.43 -4.35 -28.91
N ASP A 183 13.46 -3.26 -29.67
CA ASP A 183 14.63 -2.39 -29.80
C ASP A 183 14.57 -1.22 -28.78
N GLU A 184 13.38 -0.95 -28.23
CA GLU A 184 13.12 0.15 -27.32
C GLU A 184 13.87 -0.05 -25.99
N PRO A 185 14.68 0.92 -25.53
CA PRO A 185 15.40 0.81 -24.27
C PRO A 185 14.45 0.59 -23.08
N ILE A 186 14.88 -0.22 -22.12
CA ILE A 186 14.14 -0.43 -20.88
C ILE A 186 14.37 0.77 -19.96
N TYR A 187 13.30 1.47 -19.58
CA TYR A 187 13.35 2.50 -18.56
C TYR A 187 13.35 1.87 -17.16
N GLN A 188 12.42 0.94 -16.90
CA GLN A 188 12.34 0.22 -15.62
C GLN A 188 11.73 -1.17 -15.76
N LEU A 189 11.94 -2.00 -14.73
CA LEU A 189 11.33 -3.32 -14.57
C LEU A 189 10.56 -3.36 -13.25
N ALA A 190 9.34 -3.89 -13.26
CA ALA A 190 8.50 -4.05 -12.07
C ALA A 190 8.15 -5.52 -11.84
N VAL A 191 8.14 -5.95 -10.57
CA VAL A 191 7.41 -7.15 -10.17
C VAL A 191 5.95 -6.73 -10.00
N ILE A 192 5.02 -7.41 -10.66
CA ILE A 192 3.60 -7.09 -10.64
C ILE A 192 2.85 -8.33 -10.15
N LEU A 193 2.01 -8.18 -9.13
CA LEU A 193 1.09 -9.22 -8.67
C LEU A 193 -0.23 -9.03 -9.38
N LYS A 194 -0.71 -10.06 -10.06
CA LYS A 194 -2.10 -10.19 -10.52
C LYS A 194 -2.88 -10.90 -9.41
N LEU A 195 -3.87 -10.22 -8.84
CA LEU A 195 -4.79 -10.73 -7.82
C LEU A 195 -6.17 -10.85 -8.44
N GLU A 196 -6.63 -12.07 -8.69
CA GLU A 196 -7.92 -12.38 -9.30
C GLU A 196 -8.90 -12.89 -8.26
N ILE A 197 -10.12 -12.35 -8.23
CA ILE A 197 -11.19 -12.78 -7.31
C ILE A 197 -11.73 -14.14 -7.77
N VAL A 198 -11.51 -15.16 -6.95
CA VAL A 198 -11.95 -16.54 -7.23
C VAL A 198 -13.25 -16.87 -6.49
N GLU A 199 -13.36 -16.43 -5.23
CA GLU A 199 -14.55 -16.64 -4.40
C GLU A 199 -14.80 -15.42 -3.53
N VAL A 200 -16.06 -15.23 -3.14
CA VAL A 200 -16.50 -14.10 -2.31
C VAL A 200 -17.43 -14.56 -1.18
N TYR A 201 -17.39 -13.82 -0.07
CA TYR A 201 -18.48 -13.79 0.89
C TYR A 201 -19.51 -12.79 0.40
N LYS A 202 -20.72 -13.26 0.09
CA LYS A 202 -21.76 -12.41 -0.47
C LYS A 202 -22.22 -11.35 0.53
N GLY A 203 -22.35 -10.11 0.08
CA GLY A 203 -22.93 -9.01 0.85
C GLY A 203 -24.42 -9.22 1.14
N THR A 204 -24.91 -8.58 2.20
CA THR A 204 -26.35 -8.64 2.55
C THR A 204 -27.22 -7.73 1.68
N LYS A 205 -26.62 -6.77 0.96
CA LYS A 205 -27.37 -5.76 0.17
C LYS A 205 -26.80 -5.55 -1.22
N TYR A 206 -25.50 -5.32 -1.35
CA TYR A 206 -24.85 -5.04 -2.62
C TYR A 206 -24.15 -6.30 -3.12
N ASN A 207 -24.12 -6.48 -4.44
CA ASN A 207 -23.44 -7.64 -5.03
C ASN A 207 -21.95 -7.35 -5.24
N ASP A 208 -21.61 -6.08 -5.47
CA ASP A 208 -20.26 -5.64 -5.81
C ASP A 208 -19.25 -6.04 -4.74
N THR A 209 -18.12 -6.58 -5.18
CA THR A 209 -17.01 -6.94 -4.27
C THR A 209 -16.08 -5.78 -4.00
N CYS A 210 -15.77 -5.57 -2.72
CA CYS A 210 -14.90 -4.48 -2.28
C CYS A 210 -13.58 -4.99 -1.71
N ILE A 211 -12.51 -4.19 -1.90
CA ILE A 211 -11.26 -4.29 -1.15
C ILE A 211 -10.87 -2.87 -0.73
N SER A 212 -10.63 -2.69 0.56
CA SER A 212 -10.30 -1.38 1.14
C SER A 212 -8.83 -1.04 1.01
N GLU A 213 -7.92 -1.98 1.26
CA GLU A 213 -6.48 -1.68 1.15
C GLU A 213 -5.65 -2.91 0.79
N ILE A 214 -4.55 -2.66 0.08
CA ILE A 214 -3.48 -3.61 -0.21
C ILE A 214 -2.11 -2.94 -0.03
N PHE A 215 -1.23 -3.52 0.77
CA PHE A 215 0.13 -3.01 0.96
C PHE A 215 1.12 -4.11 1.36
N PHE A 216 2.41 -3.77 1.47
CA PHE A 216 3.50 -4.71 1.74
C PHE A 216 4.19 -4.42 3.09
N ASN A 217 5.09 -5.29 3.53
CA ASN A 217 5.76 -5.24 4.85
C ASN A 217 6.59 -3.98 5.13
N ASP A 218 6.83 -3.12 4.14
CA ASP A 218 7.55 -1.86 4.28
C ASP A 218 6.62 -0.68 4.66
N THR A 219 5.33 -0.95 4.88
CA THR A 219 4.32 0.07 5.16
C THR A 219 3.49 -0.29 6.38
N PHE A 220 3.33 0.68 7.29
CA PHE A 220 2.36 0.64 8.38
C PHE A 220 1.26 1.66 8.12
N ILE A 221 0.01 1.21 8.16
CA ILE A 221 -1.20 2.04 7.98
C ILE A 221 -1.94 2.11 9.30
N ALA A 222 -2.12 3.32 9.83
CA ALA A 222 -2.95 3.52 11.00
C ALA A 222 -4.45 3.45 10.65
N ASP A 223 -5.24 2.79 11.50
CA ASP A 223 -6.70 2.72 11.30
C ASP A 223 -7.39 4.00 11.81
N TYR A 224 -7.56 4.97 10.92
CA TYR A 224 -8.18 6.25 11.23
C TYR A 224 -9.72 6.22 11.30
N ARG A 225 -10.38 5.06 11.18
CA ARG A 225 -11.85 4.97 11.32
C ARG A 225 -12.34 5.39 12.70
N SER A 226 -11.48 5.33 13.72
CA SER A 226 -11.73 5.81 15.08
C SER A 226 -10.93 7.07 15.45
N GLN A 227 -10.65 7.93 14.46
CA GLN A 227 -9.96 9.20 14.66
C GLN A 227 -10.64 10.06 15.74
N LYS A 228 -9.85 10.65 16.63
CA LYS A 228 -10.32 11.51 17.73
C LYS A 228 -10.19 12.99 17.41
N PHE A 229 -9.19 13.37 16.61
CA PHE A 229 -8.87 14.76 16.29
C PHE A 229 -8.69 14.94 14.80
N ASP A 230 -9.40 15.90 14.20
CA ASP A 230 -9.42 16.12 12.75
C ASP A 230 -8.17 16.81 12.22
N THR A 231 -7.58 17.75 12.97
CA THR A 231 -6.36 18.44 12.53
C THR A 231 -5.52 18.95 13.70
N ILE A 232 -4.26 18.54 13.69
CA ILE A 232 -3.25 18.87 14.69
C ILE A 232 -2.33 19.93 14.09
N ALA A 233 -2.20 21.07 14.77
CA ALA A 233 -1.25 22.12 14.43
C ALA A 233 0.13 21.79 15.00
N ASP A 234 0.19 21.42 16.29
CA ASP A 234 1.45 21.10 16.95
C ASP A 234 1.30 20.10 18.10
N VAL A 235 2.45 19.53 18.52
CA VAL A 235 2.58 18.59 19.64
C VAL A 235 3.75 19.01 20.51
N TYR A 236 3.52 19.23 21.80
CA TYR A 236 4.56 19.67 22.73
C TYR A 236 4.34 19.09 24.13
N ALA A 237 5.40 19.01 24.93
CA ALA A 237 5.28 18.69 26.35
C ALA A 237 4.79 19.91 27.13
N ASP A 238 3.94 19.73 28.13
CA ASP A 238 3.48 20.84 28.97
C ASP A 238 4.62 21.36 29.86
N GLU A 239 4.99 22.62 29.68
CA GLU A 239 6.04 23.29 30.48
C GLU A 239 5.70 23.36 31.97
N ASN A 240 4.42 23.32 32.34
CA ASN A 240 3.99 23.32 33.74
C ASN A 240 3.85 21.91 34.31
N ASN A 241 3.83 20.89 33.45
CA ASN A 241 3.66 19.50 33.84
C ASN A 241 4.24 18.56 32.78
N GLU A 242 5.54 18.28 32.87
CA GLU A 242 6.27 17.46 31.89
C GLU A 242 5.77 16.00 31.80
N SER A 243 4.86 15.58 32.69
CA SER A 243 4.12 14.31 32.60
C SER A 243 2.96 14.34 31.60
N GLN A 244 2.81 15.43 30.85
CA GLN A 244 1.75 15.61 29.86
C GLN A 244 2.31 16.00 28.49
N LEU A 245 1.69 15.46 27.45
CA LEU A 245 1.78 15.94 26.08
C LEU A 245 0.50 16.67 25.73
N LEU A 246 0.63 17.82 25.08
CA LEU A 246 -0.46 18.65 24.62
C LEU A 246 -0.50 18.66 23.10
N PHE A 247 -1.72 18.71 22.56
CA PHE A 247 -1.97 19.00 21.15
C PHE A 247 -2.51 20.42 21.02
N GLU A 248 -1.88 21.21 20.15
CA GLU A 248 -2.51 22.40 19.60
C GLU A 248 -3.33 22.00 18.38
N LEU A 249 -4.61 22.32 18.38
CA LEU A 249 -5.52 22.10 17.26
C LEU A 249 -5.47 23.31 16.33
N THR A 250 -5.78 23.12 15.05
CA THR A 250 -5.78 24.23 14.06
C THR A 250 -6.77 25.35 14.34
N ASN A 251 -7.74 25.12 15.23
CA ASN A 251 -8.65 26.14 15.73
C ASN A 251 -8.12 26.93 16.94
N GLY A 252 -6.84 26.72 17.31
CA GLY A 252 -6.16 27.37 18.44
C GLY A 252 -6.51 26.80 19.81
N LYS A 253 -7.32 25.73 19.89
CA LYS A 253 -7.59 25.06 21.17
C LYS A 253 -6.47 24.08 21.51
N THR A 254 -6.20 23.96 22.80
CA THR A 254 -5.27 22.95 23.33
C THR A 254 -6.06 21.78 23.92
N ALA A 255 -5.56 20.55 23.72
CA ALA A 255 -6.08 19.34 24.34
C ALA A 255 -4.94 18.56 25.00
N ILE A 256 -5.21 17.95 26.16
CA ILE A 256 -4.29 16.99 26.77
C ILE A 256 -4.35 15.71 25.92
N ALA A 257 -3.23 15.38 25.29
CA ALA A 257 -3.08 14.20 24.45
C ALA A 257 -2.80 12.96 25.30
N ILE A 258 -1.67 12.99 26.00
CA ILE A 258 -1.16 11.92 26.85
C ILE A 258 -0.88 12.51 28.23
N SER A 259 -1.20 11.75 29.29
CA SER A 259 -0.81 12.07 30.65
C SER A 259 -0.36 10.79 31.35
N ASP A 260 0.86 10.80 31.87
CA ASP A 260 1.47 9.68 32.59
C ASP A 260 2.34 10.21 33.73
N PRO A 261 1.82 10.32 34.97
CA PRO A 261 2.52 10.91 36.11
C PRO A 261 3.86 10.24 36.47
N GLU A 262 4.05 8.99 36.06
CA GLU A 262 5.29 8.23 36.29
C GLU A 262 6.35 8.54 35.23
N SER A 263 6.07 9.48 34.32
CA SER A 263 6.92 9.78 33.17
C SER A 263 7.13 11.27 32.96
N VAL A 264 8.23 11.58 32.29
CA VAL A 264 8.59 12.87 31.72
C VAL A 264 8.68 12.69 30.21
N PHE A 265 8.03 13.58 29.46
CA PHE A 265 8.00 13.54 28.01
C PHE A 265 8.83 14.65 27.39
N GLN A 266 9.49 14.31 26.28
CA GLN A 266 10.14 15.27 25.40
C GLN A 266 9.77 14.97 23.95
N VAL A 267 9.25 15.95 23.22
CA VAL A 267 8.99 15.80 21.78
C VAL A 267 10.30 15.98 21.02
N VAL A 268 10.69 14.99 20.22
CA VAL A 268 11.93 15.00 19.43
C VAL A 268 11.67 15.54 18.04
N ALA A 269 10.62 15.06 17.38
CA ALA A 269 10.28 15.43 16.02
C ALA A 269 8.79 15.23 15.77
N ILE A 270 8.25 16.03 14.85
CA ILE A 270 6.89 15.90 14.35
C ILE A 270 6.99 15.80 12.84
N SER A 271 6.35 14.79 12.27
CA SER A 271 6.26 14.62 10.81
C SER A 271 5.59 15.83 10.14
N SER A 272 5.93 16.12 8.90
CA SER A 272 5.34 17.20 8.09
C SER A 272 3.83 17.05 7.91
N CYS A 273 3.33 15.82 7.81
CA CYS A 273 1.90 15.53 7.75
C CYS A 273 1.18 15.69 9.09
N LYS A 274 1.90 15.99 10.17
CA LYS A 274 1.40 16.16 11.55
C LYS A 274 0.67 14.96 12.13
N ARG A 275 0.67 13.80 11.46
CA ARG A 275 0.04 12.55 11.95
C ARG A 275 0.91 11.80 12.95
N TRP A 276 2.21 12.04 12.92
CA TRP A 276 3.20 11.31 13.70
C TRP A 276 4.12 12.25 14.48
N ALA A 277 4.45 11.87 15.72
CA ALA A 277 5.50 12.49 16.51
C ALA A 277 6.40 11.44 17.16
N VAL A 278 7.71 11.66 17.13
CA VAL A 278 8.68 10.91 17.93
C VAL A 278 8.79 11.61 19.28
N VAL A 279 8.56 10.87 20.34
CA VAL A 279 8.56 11.34 21.73
C VAL A 279 9.54 10.49 22.52
N ILE A 280 10.41 11.14 23.29
CA ILE A 280 11.17 10.48 24.34
C ILE A 280 10.30 10.41 25.60
N LYS A 281 10.19 9.21 26.15
CA LYS A 281 9.58 8.92 27.45
C LYS A 281 10.69 8.52 28.43
N MET A 282 10.72 9.17 29.58
CA MET A 282 11.66 8.88 30.68
C MET A 282 10.88 8.69 31.97
N PRO A 283 11.30 7.84 32.93
CA PRO A 283 10.68 7.77 34.24
C PRO A 283 10.84 9.09 35.01
N SER A 284 9.80 9.52 35.72
CA SER A 284 9.83 10.75 36.53
C SER A 284 10.62 10.60 37.84
N GLY A 285 10.88 9.36 38.27
CA GLY A 285 11.69 9.03 39.44
C GLY A 285 13.19 8.91 39.13
N VAL A 286 14.02 9.58 39.92
CA VAL A 286 15.49 9.44 39.88
C VAL A 286 15.88 8.16 40.64
N GLY A 287 15.91 7.02 39.95
CA GLY A 287 16.57 5.83 40.50
C GLY A 287 18.10 6.04 40.59
N GLU A 288 18.79 5.36 41.50
CA GLU A 288 20.25 5.23 41.43
C GLU A 288 20.61 4.39 40.20
N GLY A 289 20.82 5.04 39.05
CA GLY A 289 21.13 4.37 37.80
C GLY A 289 20.93 5.24 36.56
N ARG A 290 21.25 4.66 35.40
CA ARG A 290 21.02 5.29 34.10
C ARG A 290 19.51 5.36 33.86
N VAL A 291 18.97 6.55 33.62
CA VAL A 291 17.57 6.76 33.24
C VAL A 291 17.32 6.01 31.93
N GLU A 292 16.41 5.04 31.95
CA GLU A 292 16.01 4.31 30.76
C GLU A 292 15.19 5.24 29.87
N THR A 293 15.66 5.45 28.65
CA THR A 293 15.04 6.36 27.67
C THR A 293 14.32 5.52 26.64
N GLU A 294 13.02 5.71 26.52
CA GLU A 294 12.21 5.02 25.53
C GLU A 294 11.81 5.97 24.40
N TYR A 295 12.07 5.56 23.17
CA TYR A 295 11.55 6.25 21.99
C TYR A 295 10.14 5.74 21.70
N MET A 296 9.20 6.65 21.68
CA MET A 296 7.78 6.40 21.47
C MET A 296 7.32 7.05 20.18
N LEU A 297 6.58 6.31 19.35
CA LEU A 297 5.94 6.85 18.17
C LEU A 297 4.47 7.15 18.48
N LEU A 298 4.14 8.43 18.60
CA LEU A 298 2.79 8.92 18.83
C LEU A 298 2.06 9.09 17.51
N ASN A 299 0.87 8.51 17.37
CA ASN A 299 -0.07 8.88 16.33
C ASN A 299 -1.02 9.96 16.89
N THR A 300 -0.97 11.15 16.29
CA THR A 300 -1.62 12.35 16.83
C THR A 300 -3.13 12.34 16.63
N HIS A 301 -3.61 11.67 15.57
CA HIS A 301 -5.04 11.61 15.22
C HIS A 301 -5.77 10.51 16.00
N LEU A 302 -5.07 9.42 16.34
CA LEU A 302 -5.56 8.37 17.23
C LEU A 302 -5.33 8.68 18.72
N ASN A 303 -4.44 9.63 19.01
CA ASN A 303 -4.04 10.04 20.35
C ASN A 303 -3.55 8.85 21.21
N ARG A 304 -2.57 8.10 20.70
CA ARG A 304 -1.92 7.00 21.42
C ARG A 304 -0.56 6.66 20.82
N PHE A 305 0.31 6.05 21.62
CA PHE A 305 1.56 5.47 21.15
C PHE A 305 1.30 4.19 20.34
N MET A 306 2.09 3.99 19.28
CA MET A 306 1.89 2.94 18.27
C MET A 306 3.02 1.90 18.25
N ASN A 307 3.99 1.97 19.16
CA ASN A 307 5.13 1.05 19.18
C ASN A 307 4.68 -0.42 19.11
N GLY A 308 3.80 -0.85 20.03
CA GLY A 308 3.31 -2.23 20.07
C GLY A 308 2.45 -2.62 18.85
N ASP A 309 1.70 -1.68 18.27
CA ASP A 309 0.95 -1.92 17.03
C ASP A 309 1.89 -2.22 15.86
N ILE A 310 2.97 -1.43 15.72
CA ILE A 310 3.98 -1.60 14.68
C ILE A 310 4.78 -2.88 14.89
N GLU A 311 5.26 -3.13 16.12
CA GLU A 311 6.03 -4.34 16.44
C GLU A 311 5.24 -5.61 16.07
N LYS A 312 3.94 -5.62 16.39
CA LYS A 312 3.03 -6.72 16.05
C LYS A 312 2.73 -6.80 14.55
N ALA A 313 2.45 -5.68 13.89
CA ALA A 313 2.02 -5.67 12.48
C ALA A 313 3.18 -5.92 11.51
N CYS A 314 4.36 -5.40 11.82
CA CYS A 314 5.53 -5.45 10.94
C CYS A 314 6.56 -6.50 11.37
N ASN A 315 6.29 -7.25 12.45
CA ASN A 315 7.20 -8.24 13.05
C ASN A 315 8.62 -7.66 13.26
N LEU A 316 8.68 -6.49 13.90
CA LEU A 316 9.91 -5.77 14.20
C LEU A 316 9.98 -5.43 15.69
N SER A 317 11.15 -5.03 16.19
CA SER A 317 11.35 -4.59 17.57
C SER A 317 11.75 -3.12 17.56
N LEU A 318 10.98 -2.26 18.22
CA LEU A 318 11.31 -0.86 18.48
C LEU A 318 11.77 -0.62 19.91
N ALA A 319 11.41 -1.53 20.83
CA ALA A 319 11.83 -1.47 22.23
C ALA A 319 13.35 -1.26 22.38
N GLY A 320 13.74 -0.26 23.16
CA GLY A 320 15.13 0.08 23.44
C GLY A 320 15.94 0.63 22.26
N GLN A 321 15.30 0.92 21.12
CA GLN A 321 15.96 1.48 19.94
C GLN A 321 15.57 2.94 19.73
N SER A 322 16.52 3.77 19.32
CA SER A 322 16.21 5.10 18.79
C SER A 322 15.70 4.99 17.36
N PHE A 323 14.73 5.81 17.00
CA PHE A 323 14.25 5.95 15.65
C PHE A 323 13.92 7.41 15.33
N PHE A 324 13.98 7.76 14.06
CA PHE A 324 13.84 9.12 13.58
C PHE A 324 12.92 9.17 12.36
N PHE A 325 12.38 10.33 12.05
CA PHE A 325 11.70 10.51 10.77
C PHE A 325 12.71 10.74 9.67
N LEU A 326 12.52 10.04 8.56
CA LEU A 326 13.07 10.35 7.26
C LEU A 326 11.91 10.73 6.35
N GLU A 327 11.94 11.93 5.78
CA GLU A 327 10.92 12.38 4.84
C GLU A 327 11.48 12.49 3.43
N LYS A 328 10.79 11.87 2.49
CA LYS A 328 11.22 11.83 1.08
C LYS A 328 10.02 11.76 0.16
N ASP A 329 10.00 12.60 -0.87
CA ASP A 329 8.96 12.62 -1.90
C ASP A 329 7.53 12.76 -1.33
N GLY A 330 7.39 13.50 -0.22
CA GLY A 330 6.10 13.71 0.47
C GLY A 330 5.69 12.57 1.41
N GLU A 331 6.52 11.54 1.55
CA GLU A 331 6.27 10.37 2.38
C GLU A 331 7.05 10.45 3.69
N VAL A 332 6.46 9.87 4.74
CA VAL A 332 7.07 9.79 6.08
C VAL A 332 7.55 8.36 6.31
N PHE A 333 8.83 8.22 6.62
CA PHE A 333 9.43 6.95 7.03
C PHE A 333 9.91 7.05 8.47
N LEU A 334 9.72 5.97 9.22
CA LEU A 334 10.39 5.71 10.47
C LEU A 334 11.72 5.00 10.15
N GLU A 335 12.83 5.72 10.31
CA GLU A 335 14.16 5.14 10.25
C GLU A 335 14.50 4.50 11.60
N HIS A 336 14.76 3.20 11.59
CA HIS A 336 15.09 2.40 12.75
C HIS A 336 16.27 1.46 12.45
N ALA A 337 16.79 0.76 13.45
CA ALA A 337 18.03 -0.01 13.32
C ALA A 337 18.00 -1.10 12.23
N ASN A 338 16.81 -1.59 11.87
CA ASN A 338 16.63 -2.66 10.88
C ASN A 338 16.18 -2.15 9.49
N GLY A 339 16.04 -0.84 9.30
CA GLY A 339 15.68 -0.25 8.00
C GLY A 339 14.72 0.93 8.09
N LEU A 340 13.94 1.09 7.03
CA LEU A 340 12.91 2.12 6.91
C LEU A 340 11.53 1.47 6.92
N LEU A 341 10.63 2.01 7.74
CA LEU A 341 9.21 1.68 7.73
C LEU A 341 8.43 2.89 7.26
N ARG A 342 7.69 2.78 6.15
CA ARG A 342 6.79 3.84 5.70
C ARG A 342 5.58 3.94 6.62
N LEU A 343 5.21 5.15 7.02
CA LEU A 343 4.06 5.42 7.89
C LEU A 343 2.95 6.11 7.08
N LYS A 344 1.74 5.57 7.14
CA LYS A 344 0.54 6.14 6.48
C LYS A 344 -0.57 6.44 7.49
#